data_AF-A0A1X0NK20-F1
#
_entry.id   AF-A0A1X0NK20-F1
#
_cell.length_a   1.000
_cell.length_b   1.000
_cell.length_c   1.000
_cell.angle_alpha   90.00
_cell.angle_beta   90.00
_cell.angle_gamma   90.00
#
_symmetry.space_group_name_H-M   'P 1'
#
loop_
_entity.id
_entity.type
_entity.pdbx_description
1 polymer ?
#
loop_
_entity_poly.entity_id
_entity_poly.type
_entity_poly.pdbx_seq_one_letter_code
_entity_poly.pdbx_strand_id
1 'polypeptide(L)'
;MDALVSKAVERLGRKKVWLVVHVVRQLDKSECTVSGVREALRRIHLYLDDDEFAALTRLFARDATTTTTTTTTTTTTNGDNNNNNAAFDTIAFSRAFLTTISPRRQHVVNLVLRKVDPTSSGFVTFATLCELYDTMRHPHALTQREPDTLLREFLNDFAEIHPNLGSSSSISSKNNNHNHNGGGSGSNGNGPGSGSIGITTDELAAYYVGISRTTTRDDDFELRCIRSFSLDRPKRNVLEDFADDESSRTTSHGSLRRRKSANAATGTAMHPLYRTTAMEYGKECEKATYDGKYSLNHCFTKYAPMQRGGGATSMNM
;
A
#
# COMPACT_ATOMS: atom_id res chain seq x y z
N MET A 1 -8.65 -1.80 -21.43
CA MET A 1 -8.36 -1.35 -20.04
C MET A 1 -7.56 -0.06 -20.00
N ASP A 2 -6.44 0.07 -20.70
CA ASP A 2 -5.61 1.30 -20.66
C ASP A 2 -6.36 2.58 -21.08
N ALA A 3 -7.21 2.51 -22.11
CA ALA A 3 -8.05 3.63 -22.54
C ALA A 3 -9.01 4.09 -21.42
N LEU A 4 -9.69 3.15 -20.76
CA LEU A 4 -10.54 3.42 -19.60
C LEU A 4 -9.76 4.10 -18.48
N VAL A 5 -8.59 3.58 -18.10
CA VAL A 5 -7.77 4.17 -17.04
C VAL A 5 -7.32 5.58 -17.41
N SER A 6 -6.92 5.80 -18.66
CA SER A 6 -6.48 7.11 -19.14
C SER A 6 -7.63 8.13 -19.09
N LYS A 7 -8.81 7.77 -19.60
CA LYS A 7 -10.02 8.60 -19.52
C LYS A 7 -10.46 8.85 -18.07
N ALA A 8 -10.34 7.85 -17.19
CA ALA A 8 -10.66 8.00 -15.77
C ALA A 8 -9.70 8.99 -15.08
N VAL A 9 -8.40 8.92 -15.37
CA VAL A 9 -7.41 9.89 -14.86
C VAL A 9 -7.68 11.29 -15.37
N GLU A 10 -8.05 11.45 -16.65
CA GLU A 10 -8.40 12.74 -17.26
C GLU A 10 -9.64 13.37 -16.62
N ARG A 11 -10.72 12.60 -16.47
CA ARG A 11 -12.03 13.13 -16.03
C ARG A 11 -12.21 13.22 -14.53
N LEU A 12 -11.75 12.20 -13.79
CA LEU A 12 -11.92 12.11 -12.34
C LEU A 12 -10.71 12.65 -11.60
N GLY A 13 -9.54 12.65 -12.24
CA GLY A 13 -8.26 12.90 -11.60
C GLY A 13 -7.61 11.63 -11.04
N ARG A 14 -6.28 11.67 -10.94
CA ARG A 14 -5.43 10.53 -10.52
C ARG A 14 -5.82 9.88 -9.18
N LYS A 15 -6.34 10.66 -8.24
CA LYS A 15 -6.72 10.18 -6.89
C LYS A 15 -8.09 9.52 -6.84
N LYS A 16 -8.88 9.64 -7.91
CA LYS A 16 -10.29 9.21 -7.96
C LYS A 16 -10.57 8.07 -8.92
N VAL A 17 -9.53 7.48 -9.52
CA VAL A 17 -9.67 6.32 -10.43
C VAL A 17 -10.38 5.14 -9.76
N TRP A 18 -10.24 5.00 -8.44
CA TRP A 18 -10.93 3.98 -7.65
C TRP A 18 -12.46 4.09 -7.67
N LEU A 19 -13.04 5.28 -7.95
CA LEU A 19 -14.49 5.45 -8.10
C LEU A 19 -15.06 4.54 -9.18
N VAL A 20 -14.29 4.26 -10.24
CA VAL A 20 -14.69 3.38 -11.33
C VAL A 20 -14.95 1.96 -10.82
N VAL A 21 -14.04 1.44 -10.00
CA VAL A 21 -14.19 0.12 -9.37
C VAL A 21 -15.35 0.16 -8.39
N HIS A 22 -15.45 1.22 -7.58
CA HIS A 22 -16.51 1.36 -6.60
C HIS A 22 -17.91 1.29 -7.24
N VAL A 23 -18.21 2.14 -8.23
CA VAL A 23 -19.57 2.21 -8.79
C VAL A 23 -19.98 0.94 -9.53
N VAL A 24 -19.02 0.22 -10.12
CA VAL A 24 -19.27 -1.06 -10.78
C VAL A 24 -19.51 -2.17 -9.75
N ARG A 25 -18.87 -2.13 -8.58
CA ARG A 25 -19.10 -3.08 -7.49
C ARG A 25 -20.41 -2.85 -6.73
N GLN A 26 -20.90 -1.61 -6.72
CA GLN A 26 -22.19 -1.25 -6.12
C GLN A 26 -23.40 -1.59 -7.01
N LEU A 27 -23.19 -2.16 -8.19
CA LEU A 27 -24.28 -2.64 -9.03
C LEU A 27 -24.99 -3.81 -8.35
N ASP A 28 -26.32 -3.77 -8.37
CA ASP A 28 -27.13 -4.91 -7.98
C ASP A 28 -26.88 -6.09 -8.91
N LYS A 29 -27.09 -7.31 -8.42
CA LYS A 29 -26.84 -8.54 -9.21
C LYS A 29 -27.61 -8.57 -10.53
N SER A 30 -28.80 -7.96 -10.58
CA SER A 30 -29.62 -7.82 -11.80
C SER A 30 -29.05 -6.79 -12.78
N GLU A 31 -28.27 -5.82 -12.30
CA GLU A 31 -27.65 -4.76 -13.09
C GLU A 31 -26.19 -5.05 -13.44
N CYS A 32 -25.63 -6.18 -13.01
CA CYS A 32 -24.31 -6.67 -13.40
C CYS A 32 -24.28 -7.17 -14.86
N THR A 33 -24.76 -6.33 -15.77
CA THR A 33 -24.80 -6.54 -17.22
C THR A 33 -23.93 -5.51 -17.92
N VAL A 34 -23.64 -5.73 -19.19
CA VAL A 34 -22.86 -4.80 -20.02
C VAL A 34 -23.51 -3.40 -20.02
N SER A 35 -24.83 -3.31 -20.19
CA SER A 35 -25.56 -2.04 -20.15
C SER A 35 -25.52 -1.39 -18.76
N GLY A 36 -25.71 -2.16 -17.69
CA GLY A 36 -25.67 -1.65 -16.32
C GLY A 36 -24.31 -1.08 -15.94
N VAL A 37 -23.22 -1.74 -16.35
CA VAL A 37 -21.85 -1.22 -16.20
C VAL A 37 -21.66 0.06 -17.01
N ARG A 38 -22.17 0.13 -18.24
CA ARG A 38 -22.10 1.35 -19.06
C ARG A 38 -22.77 2.53 -18.36
N GLU A 39 -23.96 2.31 -17.81
CA GLU A 39 -24.70 3.35 -17.07
C GLU A 39 -24.01 3.71 -15.75
N ALA A 40 -23.38 2.76 -15.04
CA ALA A 40 -22.59 3.04 -13.86
C ALA A 40 -21.40 3.97 -14.15
N LEU A 41 -20.71 3.77 -15.28
CA LEU A 41 -19.63 4.68 -15.71
C LEU A 41 -20.16 6.07 -16.07
N ARG A 42 -21.33 6.15 -16.73
CA ARG A 42 -21.98 7.43 -17.05
C ARG A 42 -22.40 8.21 -15.80
N ARG A 43 -22.83 7.53 -14.73
CA ARG A 43 -23.17 8.16 -13.44
C ARG A 43 -22.01 8.93 -12.80
N ILE A 44 -20.77 8.52 -13.06
CA ILE A 44 -19.56 9.24 -12.63
C ILE A 44 -18.98 10.12 -13.74
N HIS A 45 -19.78 10.48 -14.74
CA HIS A 45 -19.39 11.29 -15.90
C HIS A 45 -18.21 10.71 -16.71
N LEU A 46 -18.04 9.39 -16.70
CA LEU A 46 -17.01 8.70 -17.47
C LEU A 46 -17.63 8.12 -18.75
N TYR A 47 -17.38 8.79 -19.88
CA TYR A 47 -17.89 8.40 -21.20
C TYR A 47 -16.79 7.72 -22.00
N LEU A 48 -17.04 6.48 -22.42
CA LEU A 48 -16.20 5.73 -23.35
C LEU A 48 -16.84 5.74 -24.74
N ASP A 49 -15.99 5.78 -25.76
CA ASP A 49 -16.44 5.62 -27.15
C ASP A 49 -16.94 4.19 -27.35
N ASP A 50 -17.87 4.00 -28.29
CA ASP A 50 -18.50 2.69 -28.52
C ASP A 50 -17.47 1.59 -28.80
N ASP A 51 -16.41 1.91 -29.56
CA ASP A 51 -15.34 0.96 -29.89
C ASP A 51 -14.52 0.55 -28.65
N GLU A 52 -14.19 1.52 -27.79
CA GLU A 52 -13.44 1.27 -26.55
C GLU A 52 -14.28 0.46 -25.55
N PHE A 53 -15.57 0.78 -25.45
CA PHE A 53 -16.50 0.06 -24.58
C PHE A 53 -16.80 -1.34 -25.11
N ALA A 54 -16.90 -1.53 -26.42
CA ALA A 54 -17.03 -2.84 -27.05
C ALA A 54 -15.77 -3.69 -26.78
N ALA A 55 -14.57 -3.12 -26.87
CA ALA A 55 -13.33 -3.82 -26.52
C ALA A 55 -13.30 -4.24 -25.04
N LEU A 56 -13.77 -3.38 -24.14
CA LEU A 56 -13.91 -3.69 -22.71
C LEU A 56 -14.92 -4.82 -22.49
N THR A 57 -16.05 -4.77 -23.19
CA THR A 57 -17.09 -5.81 -23.13
C THR A 57 -16.56 -7.17 -23.55
N ARG A 58 -15.78 -7.25 -24.64
CA ARG A 58 -15.16 -8.52 -25.09
C ARG A 58 -14.24 -9.15 -24.05
N LEU A 59 -13.66 -8.36 -23.14
CA LEU A 59 -12.75 -8.87 -22.12
C LEU A 59 -13.46 -9.40 -20.87
N PHE A 60 -14.66 -8.89 -20.56
CA PHE A 60 -15.32 -9.14 -19.26
C PHE A 60 -16.77 -9.61 -19.37
N ALA A 61 -17.36 -9.65 -20.57
CA ALA A 61 -18.64 -10.31 -20.77
C ALA A 61 -18.47 -11.81 -20.50
N ARG A 62 -19.35 -12.37 -19.67
CA ARG A 62 -19.40 -13.82 -19.47
C ARG A 62 -20.18 -14.42 -20.62
N ASP A 63 -19.52 -15.29 -21.38
CA ASP A 63 -20.22 -16.16 -22.32
C ASP A 63 -21.14 -17.08 -21.51
N ALA A 64 -22.44 -16.82 -21.59
CA ALA A 64 -23.48 -17.61 -20.92
C ALA A 64 -23.55 -19.06 -21.41
N THR A 65 -22.74 -19.44 -22.40
CA THR A 65 -22.78 -20.71 -23.14
C THR A 65 -21.84 -21.79 -22.62
N THR A 66 -21.08 -21.57 -21.56
CA THR A 66 -20.20 -22.64 -21.03
C THR A 66 -20.94 -23.59 -20.10
N THR A 67 -21.94 -24.29 -20.64
CA THR A 67 -22.31 -25.62 -20.17
C THR A 67 -22.62 -26.45 -21.40
N THR A 68 -21.74 -27.44 -21.66
CA THR A 68 -21.91 -28.59 -22.58
C THR A 68 -21.27 -28.46 -23.98
N THR A 69 -20.04 -28.98 -24.04
CA THR A 69 -19.48 -29.83 -25.12
C THR A 69 -18.98 -29.18 -26.42
N THR A 70 -17.64 -29.17 -26.52
CA THR A 70 -16.80 -29.48 -27.69
C THR A 70 -17.51 -29.62 -29.04
N THR A 71 -17.27 -28.69 -29.97
CA THR A 71 -16.96 -28.90 -31.41
C THR A 71 -16.95 -27.50 -32.07
N THR A 72 -15.77 -26.89 -32.21
CA THR A 72 -15.06 -26.68 -33.50
C THR A 72 -15.79 -25.76 -34.48
N THR A 73 -15.15 -24.59 -34.71
CA THR A 73 -15.26 -23.71 -35.90
C THR A 73 -16.65 -23.27 -36.36
N THR A 74 -16.95 -21.97 -36.27
CA THR A 74 -16.90 -21.09 -37.47
C THR A 74 -17.18 -19.64 -37.12
N THR A 75 -16.31 -18.79 -37.66
CA THR A 75 -16.45 -17.37 -37.93
C THR A 75 -17.84 -17.06 -38.48
N THR A 76 -18.68 -16.34 -37.73
CA THR A 76 -19.81 -15.61 -38.33
C THR A 76 -19.91 -14.24 -37.68
N THR A 77 -19.37 -13.27 -38.41
CA THR A 77 -19.64 -11.85 -38.32
C THR A 77 -21.13 -11.61 -38.59
N ASN A 78 -21.94 -11.33 -37.57
CA ASN A 78 -23.18 -10.57 -37.76
C ASN A 78 -23.48 -9.75 -36.49
N GLY A 79 -23.63 -8.44 -36.71
CA GLY A 79 -23.76 -7.42 -35.67
C GLY A 79 -25.15 -7.37 -35.05
N ASP A 80 -25.47 -8.38 -34.24
CA ASP A 80 -26.64 -8.33 -33.40
C ASP A 80 -26.33 -7.53 -32.13
N ASN A 81 -26.90 -6.33 -32.07
CA ASN A 81 -26.95 -5.38 -30.94
C ASN A 81 -27.53 -5.96 -29.61
N ASN A 82 -27.74 -7.27 -29.51
CA ASN A 82 -28.37 -7.93 -28.37
C ASN A 82 -27.41 -8.28 -27.22
N ASN A 83 -26.11 -8.01 -27.35
CA ASN A 83 -25.15 -8.33 -26.28
C ASN A 83 -25.20 -7.35 -25.08
N ASN A 84 -26.06 -6.32 -25.12
CA ASN A 84 -26.16 -5.31 -24.07
C ASN A 84 -26.63 -5.87 -22.72
N ASN A 85 -27.35 -7.00 -22.72
CA ASN A 85 -27.83 -7.63 -21.48
C ASN A 85 -26.96 -8.82 -21.02
N ALA A 86 -25.81 -9.06 -21.66
CA ALA A 86 -24.91 -10.11 -21.21
C ALA A 86 -24.36 -9.81 -19.82
N ALA A 87 -24.18 -10.87 -19.02
CA ALA A 87 -23.61 -10.75 -17.68
C ALA A 87 -22.17 -10.26 -17.75
N PHE A 88 -21.80 -9.35 -16.85
CA PHE A 88 -20.48 -8.73 -16.81
C PHE A 88 -19.71 -9.19 -15.57
N ASP A 89 -18.46 -9.64 -15.74
CA ASP A 89 -17.62 -10.08 -14.64
C ASP A 89 -16.98 -8.88 -13.92
N THR A 90 -17.71 -8.31 -12.96
CA THR A 90 -17.28 -7.14 -12.17
C THR A 90 -16.04 -7.42 -11.32
N ILE A 91 -15.82 -8.68 -10.90
CA ILE A 91 -14.65 -9.07 -10.10
C ILE A 91 -13.40 -9.10 -10.97
N ALA A 92 -13.47 -9.75 -12.14
CA ALA A 92 -12.37 -9.77 -13.10
C ALA A 92 -12.02 -8.35 -13.58
N PHE A 93 -13.05 -7.53 -13.85
CA PHE A 93 -12.89 -6.12 -14.21
C PHE A 93 -12.14 -5.32 -13.13
N SER A 94 -12.53 -5.46 -11.86
CA SER A 94 -11.90 -4.75 -10.75
C SER A 94 -10.41 -5.10 -10.63
N ARG A 95 -10.08 -6.40 -10.72
CA ARG A 95 -8.70 -6.90 -10.64
C ARG A 95 -7.84 -6.48 -11.83
N ALA A 96 -8.43 -6.30 -13.00
CA ALA A 96 -7.72 -5.90 -14.22
C ALA A 96 -7.15 -4.48 -14.17
N PHE A 97 -7.56 -3.64 -13.21
CA PHE A 97 -6.92 -2.32 -13.01
C PHE A 97 -5.44 -2.46 -12.68
N LEU A 98 -5.10 -3.38 -11.77
CA LEU A 98 -3.73 -3.56 -11.34
C LEU A 98 -2.83 -4.05 -12.48
N THR A 99 -3.37 -4.82 -13.43
CA THR A 99 -2.59 -5.29 -14.59
C THR A 99 -2.20 -4.19 -15.56
N THR A 100 -2.75 -2.97 -15.42
CA THR A 100 -2.45 -1.83 -16.31
C THR A 100 -1.18 -1.05 -15.95
N ILE A 101 -0.53 -1.34 -14.82
CA ILE A 101 0.75 -0.72 -14.42
C ILE A 101 1.91 -1.70 -14.63
N SER A 102 3.16 -1.21 -14.64
CA SER A 102 4.32 -2.08 -14.86
C SER A 102 4.43 -3.18 -13.78
N PRO A 103 4.92 -4.39 -14.10
CA PRO A 103 5.05 -5.49 -13.12
C PRO A 103 5.80 -5.10 -11.85
N ARG A 104 6.80 -4.21 -11.99
CA ARG A 104 7.56 -3.61 -10.90
C ARG A 104 6.65 -2.84 -9.93
N ARG A 105 5.81 -1.94 -10.44
CA ARG A 105 4.82 -1.20 -9.63
C ARG A 105 3.73 -2.11 -9.06
N GLN A 106 3.26 -3.09 -9.82
CA GLN A 106 2.29 -4.09 -9.33
C GLN A 106 2.81 -4.81 -8.10
N HIS A 107 4.08 -5.22 -8.10
CA HIS A 107 4.70 -5.91 -6.98
C HIS A 107 4.62 -5.10 -5.69
N VAL A 108 4.94 -3.80 -5.75
CA VAL A 108 4.92 -2.94 -4.57
C VAL A 108 3.49 -2.66 -4.09
N VAL A 109 2.52 -2.48 -4.99
CA VAL A 109 1.11 -2.38 -4.60
C VAL A 109 0.65 -3.66 -3.91
N ASN A 110 1.01 -4.84 -4.42
CA ASN A 110 0.71 -6.12 -3.78
C ASN A 110 1.35 -6.27 -2.40
N LEU A 111 2.52 -5.67 -2.15
CA LEU A 111 3.11 -5.60 -0.80
C LEU A 111 2.28 -4.72 0.14
N VAL A 112 1.81 -3.56 -0.34
CA VAL A 112 0.90 -2.69 0.44
C VAL A 112 -0.38 -3.44 0.78
N LEU A 113 -1.05 -4.05 -0.22
CA LEU A 113 -2.30 -4.80 -0.02
C LEU A 113 -2.13 -5.94 1.00
N ARG A 114 -1.06 -6.73 0.90
CA ARG A 114 -0.76 -7.79 1.89
C ARG A 114 -0.46 -7.26 3.28
N LYS A 115 0.05 -6.02 3.41
CA LYS A 115 0.31 -5.40 4.70
C LYS A 115 -0.98 -4.90 5.36
N VAL A 116 -1.86 -4.28 4.58
CA VAL A 116 -3.12 -3.70 5.11
C VAL A 116 -4.24 -4.73 5.27
N ASP A 117 -4.20 -5.82 4.51
CA ASP A 117 -5.17 -6.92 4.57
C ASP A 117 -4.46 -8.28 4.66
N PRO A 118 -3.83 -8.59 5.80
CA PRO A 118 -3.06 -9.83 5.96
C PRO A 118 -3.92 -11.09 5.88
N THR A 119 -5.22 -11.00 6.20
CA THR A 119 -6.17 -12.12 6.12
C THR A 119 -6.78 -12.27 4.73
N SER A 120 -6.46 -11.39 3.78
CA SER A 120 -7.06 -11.36 2.44
C SER A 120 -8.58 -11.31 2.48
N SER A 121 -9.13 -10.56 3.44
CA SER A 121 -10.57 -10.33 3.60
C SER A 121 -11.19 -9.58 2.42
N GLY A 122 -10.37 -8.85 1.65
CA GLY A 122 -10.80 -7.99 0.55
C GLY A 122 -11.31 -6.63 1.00
N PHE A 123 -11.29 -6.33 2.31
CA PHE A 123 -11.79 -5.09 2.89
C PHE A 123 -10.85 -4.57 3.97
N VAL A 124 -10.54 -3.27 3.90
CA VAL A 124 -9.62 -2.59 4.82
C VAL A 124 -10.37 -1.45 5.49
N THR A 125 -10.42 -1.48 6.81
CA THR A 125 -11.04 -0.39 7.58
C THR A 125 -10.17 0.86 7.55
N PHE A 126 -10.77 2.05 7.65
CA PHE A 126 -10.00 3.29 7.74
C PHE A 126 -9.15 3.36 9.02
N ALA A 127 -9.59 2.74 10.12
CA ALA A 127 -8.78 2.63 11.33
C ALA A 127 -7.47 1.88 11.06
N THR A 128 -7.53 0.75 10.34
CA THR A 128 -6.35 -0.02 9.92
C THR A 128 -5.43 0.80 9.00
N LEU A 129 -6.00 1.57 8.07
CA LEU A 129 -5.21 2.47 7.22
C LEU A 129 -4.50 3.56 8.05
N CYS A 130 -5.19 4.19 9.00
CA CYS A 130 -4.59 5.20 9.89
C CYS A 130 -3.41 4.63 10.69
N GLU A 131 -3.56 3.41 11.22
CA GLU A 131 -2.53 2.75 12.04
C GLU A 131 -1.29 2.39 11.21
N LEU A 132 -1.49 1.91 9.98
CA LEU A 132 -0.40 1.42 9.13
C LEU A 132 0.25 2.49 8.25
N TYR A 133 -0.39 3.64 8.07
CA TYR A 133 0.11 4.73 7.24
C TYR A 133 1.15 5.58 7.98
N ASP A 134 2.40 5.51 7.53
CA ASP A 134 3.53 6.23 8.10
C ASP A 134 3.68 7.62 7.44
N THR A 135 3.07 8.61 8.08
CA THR A 135 3.12 10.01 7.65
C THR A 135 4.51 10.62 7.75
N MET A 136 5.32 10.23 8.74
CA MET A 136 6.65 10.81 9.01
C MET A 136 7.64 10.50 7.90
N ARG A 137 7.46 9.37 7.20
CA ARG A 137 8.33 8.94 6.11
C ARG A 137 7.76 9.26 4.74
N HIS A 138 6.53 9.77 4.67
CA HIS A 138 5.91 10.15 3.41
C HIS A 138 6.81 11.13 2.64
N PRO A 139 7.01 10.96 1.32
CA PRO A 139 7.91 11.84 0.54
C PRO A 139 7.62 13.35 0.71
N HIS A 140 6.34 13.72 0.89
CA HIS A 140 5.92 15.10 1.12
C HIS A 140 6.04 15.59 2.58
N ALA A 141 6.26 14.71 3.56
CA ALA A 141 6.56 15.16 4.93
C ALA A 141 7.95 15.81 4.99
N LEU A 142 8.88 15.33 4.15
CA LEU A 142 10.22 15.92 4.00
C LEU A 142 10.18 17.36 3.45
N THR A 143 9.10 17.73 2.75
CA THR A 143 8.89 19.09 2.23
C THR A 143 8.12 19.99 3.21
N GLN A 144 8.25 19.74 4.52
CA GLN A 144 7.64 20.53 5.62
C GLN A 144 6.10 20.52 5.66
N ARG A 145 5.43 19.51 5.09
CA ARG A 145 3.99 19.35 5.32
C ARG A 145 3.72 18.68 6.66
N GLU A 146 2.67 19.14 7.33
CA GLU A 146 2.20 18.56 8.58
C GLU A 146 1.77 17.09 8.37
N PRO A 147 2.25 16.15 9.21
CA PRO A 147 1.92 14.73 9.10
C PRO A 147 0.41 14.43 9.10
N ASP A 148 -0.34 15.06 10.00
CA ASP A 148 -1.79 14.86 10.15
C ASP A 148 -2.56 15.32 8.92
N THR A 149 -2.10 16.40 8.29
CA THR A 149 -2.67 16.90 7.04
C THR A 149 -2.49 15.89 5.90
N LEU A 150 -1.35 15.19 5.82
CA LEU A 150 -1.12 14.16 4.80
C LEU A 150 -2.02 12.94 4.97
N LEU A 151 -2.19 12.46 6.22
CA LEU A 151 -3.11 11.36 6.49
C LEU A 151 -4.56 11.75 6.20
N ARG A 152 -4.96 12.95 6.63
CA ARG A 152 -6.30 13.48 6.35
C ARG A 152 -6.53 13.63 4.85
N GLU A 153 -5.55 14.13 4.10
CA GLU A 153 -5.64 14.24 2.64
C GLU A 153 -5.80 12.86 1.99
N PHE A 154 -5.03 11.86 2.45
CA PHE A 154 -5.14 10.48 1.96
C PHE A 154 -6.52 9.86 2.24
N LEU A 155 -7.06 10.02 3.44
CA LEU A 155 -8.39 9.49 3.78
C LEU A 155 -9.52 10.28 3.10
N ASN A 156 -9.36 11.59 2.95
CA ASN A 156 -10.31 12.45 2.24
C ASN A 156 -10.41 12.08 0.75
N ASP A 157 -9.35 11.51 0.15
CA ASP A 157 -9.43 10.96 -1.20
C ASP A 157 -10.53 9.86 -1.32
N PHE A 158 -10.97 9.27 -0.21
CA PHE A 158 -12.04 8.26 -0.12
C PHE A 158 -13.37 8.76 0.49
N ALA A 159 -13.42 10.01 0.96
CA ALA A 159 -14.56 10.53 1.71
C ALA A 159 -15.80 10.80 0.84
N GLU A 160 -15.66 10.95 -0.48
CA GLU A 160 -16.78 11.27 -1.40
C GLU A 160 -17.91 10.24 -1.38
N ILE A 161 -17.58 9.01 -0.99
CA ILE A 161 -18.54 7.88 -0.93
C ILE A 161 -19.14 7.73 0.46
N HIS A 162 -18.49 8.32 1.46
CA HIS A 162 -18.92 8.29 2.85
C HIS A 162 -19.33 9.71 3.27
N PRO A 163 -20.52 10.22 2.83
CA PRO A 163 -20.96 11.58 3.17
C PRO A 163 -21.02 11.85 4.69
N ASN A 164 -21.08 10.81 5.51
CA ASN A 164 -21.04 10.91 6.98
C ASN A 164 -19.64 11.17 7.57
N LEU A 165 -18.55 11.04 6.79
CA LEU A 165 -17.18 11.31 7.27
C LEU A 165 -16.83 12.81 7.28
N GLY A 166 -17.42 13.59 6.37
CA GLY A 166 -17.11 15.01 6.20
C GLY A 166 -17.63 15.92 7.33
N SER A 167 -18.59 15.44 8.13
CA SER A 167 -19.27 16.25 9.16
C SER A 167 -18.79 15.97 10.59
N SER A 168 -17.88 15.02 10.80
CA SER A 168 -17.36 14.66 12.13
C SER A 168 -15.90 15.09 12.27
N SER A 169 -15.71 16.36 12.62
CA SER A 169 -14.45 17.02 12.97
C SER A 169 -13.79 16.49 14.25
N SER A 170 -13.86 15.18 14.50
CA SER A 170 -13.36 14.55 15.71
C SER A 170 -12.99 13.08 15.49
N ILE A 171 -12.14 12.81 14.49
CA ILE A 171 -11.11 11.77 14.65
C ILE A 171 -10.11 12.33 15.69
N SER A 172 -10.59 12.48 16.92
CA SER A 172 -9.78 12.84 18.06
C SER A 172 -8.86 11.66 18.31
N SER A 173 -7.55 11.92 18.33
CA SER A 173 -6.52 11.06 18.89
C SER A 173 -6.88 10.66 20.31
N LYS A 174 -7.80 9.70 20.47
CA LYS A 174 -8.00 9.01 21.74
C LYS A 174 -6.84 8.03 21.86
N ASN A 175 -5.81 8.52 22.53
CA ASN A 175 -4.83 7.74 23.26
C ASN A 175 -5.49 6.46 23.79
N ASN A 176 -4.99 5.32 23.30
CA ASN A 176 -5.30 4.01 23.84
C ASN A 176 -4.82 3.95 25.29
N ASN A 177 -5.74 4.10 26.23
CA ASN A 177 -5.58 3.56 27.57
C ASN A 177 -6.57 2.39 27.68
N HIS A 178 -6.13 1.20 27.26
CA HIS A 178 -6.94 -0.01 27.28
C HIS A 178 -6.86 -0.62 28.68
N ASN A 179 -7.89 -0.39 29.48
CA ASN A 179 -8.13 -1.16 30.70
C ASN A 179 -8.83 -2.47 30.30
N HIS A 180 -8.19 -3.59 30.63
CA HIS A 180 -8.65 -4.93 30.31
C HIS A 180 -9.74 -5.36 31.30
N ASN A 181 -10.92 -5.72 30.82
CA ASN A 181 -11.79 -6.63 31.59
C ASN A 181 -12.65 -7.52 30.68
N GLY A 182 -12.26 -8.79 30.60
CA GLY A 182 -13.11 -9.96 30.81
C GLY A 182 -14.37 -10.20 29.98
N GLY A 183 -14.28 -11.17 29.07
CA GLY A 183 -15.20 -12.32 29.05
C GLY A 183 -16.49 -12.20 28.24
N GLY A 184 -16.53 -12.82 27.07
CA GLY A 184 -17.77 -13.04 26.33
C GLY A 184 -17.58 -13.79 25.02
N SER A 185 -17.47 -15.13 25.09
CA SER A 185 -17.61 -16.02 23.93
C SER A 185 -19.01 -15.93 23.35
N GLY A 186 -19.10 -15.62 22.05
CA GLY A 186 -20.35 -15.58 21.30
C GLY A 186 -20.09 -15.47 19.80
N SER A 187 -19.60 -16.55 19.19
CA SER A 187 -19.48 -16.72 17.74
C SER A 187 -20.85 -17.00 17.13
N ASN A 188 -21.31 -16.16 16.19
CA ASN A 188 -22.23 -16.56 15.12
C ASN A 188 -22.19 -15.59 13.92
N GLY A 189 -21.74 -16.12 12.76
CA GLY A 189 -22.50 -16.03 11.51
C GLY A 189 -22.66 -14.69 10.79
N ASN A 190 -21.58 -14.21 10.17
CA ASN A 190 -21.46 -13.61 8.83
C ASN A 190 -22.67 -12.91 8.17
N GLY A 191 -22.74 -11.60 8.37
CA GLY A 191 -23.07 -10.61 7.35
C GLY A 191 -22.30 -9.32 7.67
N PRO A 192 -21.78 -8.55 6.70
CA PRO A 192 -21.13 -7.26 6.97
C PRO A 192 -22.22 -6.24 7.34
N GLY A 193 -22.75 -6.37 8.56
CA GLY A 193 -23.93 -5.66 9.05
C GLY A 193 -23.65 -4.67 10.19
N SER A 194 -22.39 -4.27 10.39
CA SER A 194 -22.06 -3.12 11.23
C SER A 194 -21.19 -2.19 10.40
N GLY A 195 -21.62 -0.94 10.26
CA GLY A 195 -21.11 0.08 9.34
C GLY A 195 -19.66 0.52 9.59
N SER A 196 -18.73 -0.43 9.56
CA SER A 196 -17.30 -0.15 9.56
C SER A 196 -16.94 0.57 8.27
N ILE A 197 -16.56 1.84 8.40
CA ILE A 197 -16.15 2.66 7.29
C ILE A 197 -14.79 2.17 6.80
N GLY A 198 -14.69 1.89 5.51
CA GLY A 198 -13.49 1.31 4.90
C GLY A 198 -13.55 1.30 3.38
N ILE A 199 -12.58 0.60 2.80
CA ILE A 199 -12.36 0.48 1.37
C ILE A 199 -11.98 -0.96 1.02
N THR A 200 -12.39 -1.43 -0.15
CA THR A 200 -11.96 -2.73 -0.65
C THR A 200 -10.53 -2.70 -1.16
N THR A 201 -9.86 -3.85 -1.15
CA THR A 201 -8.49 -3.96 -1.67
C THR A 201 -8.39 -3.65 -3.17
N ASP A 202 -9.43 -3.97 -3.94
CA ASP A 202 -9.52 -3.64 -5.38
C ASP A 202 -9.63 -2.13 -5.62
N GLU A 203 -10.41 -1.41 -4.80
CA GLU A 203 -10.51 0.06 -4.87
C GLU A 203 -9.18 0.72 -4.47
N LEU A 204 -8.53 0.22 -3.40
CA LEU A 204 -7.20 0.71 -3.03
C LEU A 204 -6.15 0.44 -4.12
N ALA A 205 -6.22 -0.71 -4.79
CA ALA A 205 -5.36 -1.01 -5.94
C ALA A 205 -5.62 -0.01 -7.10
N ALA A 206 -6.88 0.28 -7.42
CA ALA A 206 -7.24 1.24 -8.45
C ALA A 206 -6.83 2.68 -8.10
N TYR A 207 -6.84 3.05 -6.81
CA TYR A 207 -6.26 4.31 -6.33
C TYR A 207 -4.77 4.40 -6.71
N TYR A 208 -3.99 3.35 -6.43
CA TYR A 208 -2.57 3.30 -6.78
C TYR A 208 -2.31 3.27 -8.28
N VAL A 209 -3.21 2.68 -9.08
CA VAL A 209 -3.13 2.74 -10.54
C VAL A 209 -3.23 4.19 -11.03
N GLY A 210 -4.15 4.98 -10.48
CA GLY A 210 -4.26 6.40 -10.81
C GLY A 210 -3.02 7.20 -10.41
N ILE A 211 -2.48 6.98 -9.20
CA ILE A 211 -1.22 7.60 -8.75
C ILE A 211 -0.04 7.22 -9.65
N SER A 212 0.07 5.94 -10.00
CA SER A 212 1.09 5.40 -10.89
C SER A 212 1.11 6.13 -12.22
N ARG A 213 -0.04 6.35 -12.87
CA ARG A 213 -0.09 7.05 -14.18
C ARG A 213 0.52 8.44 -14.18
N THR A 214 0.50 9.12 -13.03
CA THR A 214 1.10 10.46 -12.89
C THR A 214 2.53 10.48 -12.35
N THR A 215 3.04 9.31 -11.94
CA THR A 215 4.41 9.17 -11.43
C THR A 215 5.29 8.66 -12.57
N THR A 216 6.19 9.52 -13.05
CA THR A 216 7.00 9.26 -14.25
C THR A 216 8.00 8.12 -14.02
N ARG A 217 8.71 8.15 -12.89
CA ARG A 217 9.73 7.15 -12.55
C ARG A 217 9.15 6.05 -11.68
N ASP A 218 9.51 4.81 -11.99
CA ASP A 218 9.15 3.65 -11.16
C ASP A 218 9.70 3.79 -9.74
N ASP A 219 10.95 4.25 -9.61
CA ASP A 219 11.62 4.44 -8.32
C ASP A 219 10.83 5.39 -7.38
N ASP A 220 10.27 6.47 -7.91
CA ASP A 220 9.52 7.45 -7.12
C ASP A 220 8.19 6.86 -6.63
N PHE A 221 7.54 6.06 -7.47
CA PHE A 221 6.30 5.35 -7.11
C PHE A 221 6.56 4.32 -6.03
N GLU A 222 7.62 3.51 -6.19
CA GLU A 222 8.01 2.51 -5.21
C GLU A 222 8.38 3.14 -3.88
N LEU A 223 9.22 4.19 -3.88
CA LEU A 223 9.63 4.90 -2.68
C LEU A 223 8.41 5.47 -1.94
N ARG A 224 7.43 5.99 -2.68
CA ARG A 224 6.17 6.45 -2.10
C ARG A 224 5.46 5.32 -1.37
N CYS A 225 5.19 4.19 -2.02
CA CYS A 225 4.49 3.06 -1.40
C CYS A 225 5.27 2.45 -0.22
N ILE A 226 6.58 2.23 -0.39
CA ILE A 226 7.45 1.65 0.64
C ILE A 226 7.47 2.53 1.88
N ARG A 227 7.61 3.84 1.72
CA ARG A 227 7.68 4.76 2.86
C ARG A 227 6.32 5.02 3.49
N SER A 228 5.26 5.21 2.70
CA SER A 228 3.89 5.42 3.20
C SER A 228 3.40 4.28 4.09
N PHE A 229 3.88 3.06 3.88
CA PHE A 229 3.46 1.89 4.66
C PHE A 229 4.62 1.23 5.39
N SER A 230 5.77 1.88 5.52
CA SER A 230 6.98 1.32 6.18
C SER A 230 7.23 -0.16 5.80
N LEU A 231 7.26 -0.46 4.49
CA LEU A 231 7.43 -1.82 3.97
C LEU A 231 8.86 -2.36 4.12
N ASP A 232 9.82 -1.47 4.33
CA ASP A 232 11.24 -1.77 4.48
C ASP A 232 11.65 -2.11 5.92
N ARG A 233 10.75 -1.93 6.90
CA ARG A 233 11.02 -2.32 8.29
C ARG A 233 10.58 -3.76 8.52
N PRO A 234 11.38 -4.57 9.24
CA PRO A 234 10.92 -5.85 9.75
C PRO A 234 9.61 -5.64 10.49
N LYS A 235 8.65 -6.56 10.33
CA LYS A 235 7.43 -6.56 11.14
C LYS A 235 7.87 -6.60 12.59
N ARG A 236 7.69 -5.49 13.31
CA ARG A 236 7.92 -5.47 14.75
C ARG A 236 6.79 -6.33 15.31
N ASN A 237 7.11 -7.55 15.75
CA ASN A 237 6.15 -8.42 16.42
C ASN A 237 5.81 -7.75 17.75
N VAL A 238 4.80 -6.89 17.74
CA VAL A 238 4.35 -6.19 18.95
C VAL A 238 3.99 -7.20 20.04
N LEU A 239 3.55 -8.40 19.66
CA LEU A 239 3.24 -9.49 20.60
C LEU A 239 4.46 -10.07 21.32
N GLU A 240 5.66 -10.05 20.71
CA GLU A 240 6.88 -10.55 21.35
C GLU A 240 7.46 -9.51 22.33
N ASP A 241 7.37 -8.21 21.99
CA ASP A 241 7.83 -7.14 22.88
C ASP A 241 7.04 -7.06 24.21
N PHE A 242 5.79 -7.54 24.24
CA PHE A 242 4.99 -7.59 25.49
C PHE A 242 5.20 -8.87 26.32
N ALA A 243 5.67 -9.97 25.71
CA ALA A 243 5.91 -11.22 26.43
C ALA A 243 7.17 -11.16 27.33
N ASP A 244 8.12 -10.29 26.99
CA ASP A 244 9.36 -10.13 27.75
C ASP A 244 9.21 -9.22 28.99
N ASP A 245 8.21 -8.34 29.04
CA ASP A 245 7.97 -7.43 30.17
C ASP A 245 7.00 -8.03 31.23
N GLU A 246 6.20 -9.03 30.86
CA GLU A 246 5.33 -9.75 31.81
C GLU A 246 6.03 -10.92 32.52
N SER A 247 6.98 -11.57 31.83
CA SER A 247 7.79 -12.67 32.40
C SER A 247 8.81 -12.21 33.45
N SER A 248 9.13 -10.92 33.50
CA SER A 248 10.06 -10.33 34.46
C SER A 248 9.42 -9.87 35.79
N ARG A 249 8.08 -9.96 35.93
CA ARG A 249 7.37 -9.55 37.15
C ARG A 249 6.90 -10.68 38.08
N THR A 250 6.97 -11.96 37.69
CA THR A 250 6.33 -13.05 38.46
C THR A 250 7.27 -14.15 39.00
N THR A 251 8.59 -14.08 38.80
CA THR A 251 9.50 -15.11 39.32
C THR A 251 10.66 -14.56 40.16
N SER A 252 10.33 -14.02 41.32
CA SER A 252 11.26 -13.95 42.45
C SER A 252 11.29 -15.29 43.20
N HIS A 253 11.84 -16.36 42.62
CA HIS A 253 12.34 -17.49 43.40
C HIS A 253 13.40 -18.29 42.61
N GLY A 254 14.67 -18.01 42.94
CA GLY A 254 15.75 -19.00 43.01
C GLY A 254 16.10 -19.78 41.74
N SER A 255 16.98 -19.23 40.90
CA SER A 255 18.06 -20.05 40.34
C SER A 255 19.24 -19.19 39.90
N LEU A 256 20.26 -19.18 40.74
CA LEU A 256 21.58 -18.60 40.50
C LEU A 256 22.29 -19.37 39.37
N ARG A 257 22.03 -19.02 38.10
CA ARG A 257 22.98 -19.30 37.02
C ARG A 257 23.86 -18.07 36.77
N ARG A 258 24.87 -18.02 37.63
CA ARG A 258 26.09 -17.22 37.63
C ARG A 258 26.70 -17.10 36.22
N ARG A 259 26.26 -16.13 35.42
CA ARG A 259 27.10 -15.54 34.37
C ARG A 259 28.01 -14.52 35.05
N LYS A 260 29.31 -14.82 35.08
CA LYS A 260 30.38 -13.91 35.49
C LYS A 260 30.34 -12.66 34.60
N SER A 261 29.62 -11.65 35.06
CA SER A 261 29.80 -10.26 34.67
C SER A 261 30.80 -9.67 35.66
N ALA A 262 32.07 -9.60 35.26
CA ALA A 262 33.06 -8.85 36.01
C ALA A 262 32.82 -7.35 35.78
N ASN A 263 32.96 -6.60 36.88
CA ASN A 263 33.18 -5.16 36.97
C ASN A 263 31.98 -4.24 36.73
N ALA A 264 31.09 -4.20 37.74
CA ALA A 264 30.46 -2.97 38.16
C ALA A 264 31.40 -2.27 39.17
N ALA A 265 32.12 -1.25 38.71
CA ALA A 265 32.62 -0.19 39.56
C ALA A 265 31.75 1.04 39.28
N THR A 266 31.19 1.58 40.35
CA THR A 266 30.45 2.83 40.46
C THR A 266 31.00 3.94 39.56
N GLY A 267 30.28 4.22 38.48
CA GLY A 267 30.53 5.34 37.59
C GLY A 267 29.26 5.64 36.82
N THR A 268 28.85 6.90 36.82
CA THR A 268 27.74 7.49 36.08
C THR A 268 27.54 6.81 34.72
N ALA A 269 26.39 6.15 34.54
CA ALA A 269 26.09 5.36 33.35
C ALA A 269 25.95 6.27 32.12
N MET A 270 27.07 6.51 31.43
CA MET A 270 27.04 7.09 30.10
C MET A 270 26.62 6.02 29.08
N HIS A 271 25.70 6.41 28.21
CA HIS A 271 25.16 5.58 27.14
C HIS A 271 26.29 5.06 26.23
N PRO A 272 26.28 3.79 25.79
CA PRO A 272 27.36 3.16 25.03
C PRO A 272 27.73 3.87 23.72
N LEU A 273 26.85 4.72 23.18
CA LEU A 273 27.11 5.57 22.01
C LEU A 273 28.09 6.73 22.28
N TYR A 274 28.34 7.10 23.54
CA TYR A 274 29.24 8.20 23.92
C TYR A 274 30.51 7.72 24.64
N ARG A 275 30.76 6.41 24.65
CA ARG A 275 31.91 5.85 25.36
C ARG A 275 33.22 6.04 24.58
N THR A 276 33.16 6.11 23.26
CA THR A 276 34.33 6.30 22.41
C THR A 276 34.50 7.78 22.12
N THR A 277 35.60 8.36 22.59
CA THR A 277 35.97 9.72 22.16
C THR A 277 36.30 9.70 20.66
N ALA A 278 36.06 10.81 19.95
CA ALA A 278 36.35 10.89 18.50
C ALA A 278 37.83 10.57 18.15
N MET A 279 38.73 10.57 19.12
CA MET A 279 40.14 10.18 18.97
C MET A 279 40.41 8.67 19.02
N GLU A 280 39.47 7.85 19.48
CA GLU A 280 39.58 6.38 19.49
C GLU A 280 38.98 5.74 18.24
N TYR A 281 38.13 6.47 17.51
CA TYR A 281 37.52 5.98 16.27
C TYR A 281 38.61 5.80 15.20
N GLY A 282 39.00 4.54 14.94
CA GLY A 282 39.95 4.18 13.88
C GLY A 282 41.36 3.75 14.35
N LYS A 283 41.67 3.78 15.65
CA LYS A 283 42.98 3.29 16.15
C LYS A 283 43.06 1.76 16.29
N GLU A 284 41.93 1.10 16.49
CA GLU A 284 41.86 -0.37 16.61
C GLU A 284 41.07 -1.03 15.46
N CYS A 285 41.04 -0.39 14.29
CA CYS A 285 40.79 -1.15 13.06
C CYS A 285 42.03 -2.01 12.80
N GLU A 286 42.16 -3.12 13.55
CA GLU A 286 42.94 -4.27 13.11
C GLU A 286 42.58 -4.48 11.64
N LYS A 287 43.61 -4.54 10.79
CA LYS A 287 43.49 -4.67 9.35
C LYS A 287 42.46 -5.76 9.04
N ALA A 288 41.22 -5.36 8.77
CA ALA A 288 40.20 -6.29 8.35
C ALA A 288 40.74 -6.88 7.06
N THR A 289 41.18 -8.14 7.11
CA THR A 289 41.64 -8.88 5.95
C THR A 289 40.46 -8.94 5.00
N TYR A 290 40.51 -8.07 4.00
CA TYR A 290 39.50 -7.97 2.97
C TYR A 290 39.51 -9.28 2.19
N ASP A 291 38.52 -10.13 2.42
CA ASP A 291 38.30 -11.35 1.65
C ASP A 291 37.79 -10.93 0.27
N GLY A 292 38.71 -10.85 -0.70
CA GLY A 292 38.46 -10.39 -2.05
C GLY A 292 37.42 -11.22 -2.82
N LYS A 293 36.93 -12.34 -2.28
CA LYS A 293 35.91 -13.17 -2.96
C LYS A 293 34.57 -12.46 -3.17
N TYR A 294 34.29 -11.38 -2.43
CA TYR A 294 33.11 -10.55 -2.60
C TYR A 294 33.40 -9.19 -3.24
N SER A 295 34.61 -8.99 -3.77
CA SER A 295 34.90 -7.81 -4.58
C SER A 295 34.10 -7.90 -5.89
N LEU A 296 32.92 -7.28 -5.90
CA LEU A 296 32.26 -6.94 -7.16
C LEU A 296 33.21 -6.03 -7.91
N ASN A 297 33.54 -6.38 -9.15
CA ASN A 297 34.29 -5.52 -10.06
C ASN A 297 33.52 -4.21 -10.24
N HIS A 298 33.80 -3.24 -9.37
CA HIS A 298 33.20 -1.92 -9.42
C HIS A 298 33.74 -1.19 -10.66
N CYS A 299 33.13 -1.43 -11.81
CA CYS A 299 33.29 -0.60 -13.01
C CYS A 299 32.58 0.76 -12.87
N PHE A 300 32.20 1.17 -11.65
CA PHE A 300 31.26 2.26 -11.40
C PHE A 300 31.83 3.66 -11.68
N THR A 301 33.13 3.82 -11.91
CA THR A 301 33.73 5.16 -12.10
C THR A 301 34.66 5.29 -13.31
N LYS A 302 34.78 4.28 -14.18
CA LYS A 302 35.69 4.38 -15.34
C LYS A 302 35.27 5.46 -16.36
N TYR A 303 34.03 5.92 -16.31
CA TYR A 303 33.51 6.99 -17.17
C TYR A 303 32.96 8.21 -16.41
N ALA A 304 33.28 8.37 -15.12
CA ALA A 304 32.99 9.64 -14.46
C ALA A 304 33.94 10.70 -15.07
N PRO A 305 33.43 11.73 -15.76
CA PRO A 305 34.29 12.77 -16.30
C PRO A 305 35.01 13.44 -15.14
N MET A 306 36.34 13.29 -15.07
CA MET A 306 37.18 14.09 -14.19
C MET A 306 37.00 15.54 -14.60
N GLN A 307 36.13 16.28 -13.90
CA GLN A 307 36.13 17.73 -13.95
C GLN A 307 37.45 18.20 -13.32
N ARG A 308 38.46 18.34 -14.17
CA ARG A 308 39.61 19.19 -13.88
C ARG A 308 39.10 20.63 -13.91
N GLY A 309 39.17 21.33 -12.79
CA GLY A 309 39.13 22.79 -12.78
C GLY A 309 38.20 23.34 -11.72
N GLY A 310 38.79 23.81 -10.62
CA GLY A 310 38.07 24.54 -9.58
C GLY A 310 38.83 24.49 -8.27
N GLY A 311 39.97 25.17 -8.23
CA GLY A 311 40.81 25.27 -7.04
C GLY A 311 40.04 25.80 -5.84
N ALA A 312 40.26 25.16 -4.69
CA ALA A 312 39.90 25.69 -3.40
C ALA A 312 40.81 26.90 -3.09
N THR A 313 40.34 28.10 -3.36
CA THR A 313 40.97 29.33 -2.85
C THR A 313 40.14 29.90 -1.70
N SER A 314 40.78 29.92 -0.53
CA SER A 314 40.63 30.87 0.58
C SER A 314 39.21 31.08 1.15
N MET A 315 38.92 30.40 2.27
CA MET A 315 38.15 31.03 3.34
C MET A 315 39.05 32.07 4.00
N ASN A 316 38.65 33.35 3.92
CA ASN A 316 39.19 34.39 4.77
C ASN A 316 38.65 34.22 6.19
N MET A 317 39.57 34.34 7.16
CA MET A 317 39.29 34.56 8.58
C MET A 317 38.63 35.91 8.82
#